data_AF-A0A8T4QUA7-F1
#
_entry.id   AF-A0A8T4QUA7-F1
#
_cell.length_a   1.000
_cell.length_b   1.000
_cell.length_c   1.000
_cell.angle_alpha   90.00
_cell.angle_beta   90.00
_cell.angle_gamma   90.00
#
_symmetry.space_group_name_H-M   'P 1'
#
loop_
_entity.id
_entity.type
_entity.pdbx_description
1 polymer ?
#
loop_
_entity_poly.entity_id
_entity_poly.type
_entity_poly.pdbx_seq_one_letter_code
_entity_poly.pdbx_strand_id
1 'polypeptide(L)'
;MTMAEERFRLPAKEFKGPPLHPHLYPGERPASSYVLSHDDGVPTVFQLFDVNLGRLEAALVAGTGKTLDEFLVSKGRAPVEERLVSLAYGSNVNPMQLVNRKFGALQTKTGLPDIDVVAIKGFTENYAVVFMPYIPEYGSVPATIMPSPGKVETWILLLDDEQLKRMNDTEGLNIGSYRMGVQPFTHEGLTLPAYGYLGGKSGVFLDPTTSTPVRFAGRNYTSITDDFVPIDSTGSDLPESTELEMMILVNTLQKKFSGMELFEWAKKAFVLTQSGKERSAWVNSFLRDFHSRPVEFPGTEFVDNPYETESLKRLKDVA
;
A
#
# COMPACT_ATOMS: atom_id res chain seq x y z
N MET A 1 -13.62 -29.28 -10.53
CA MET A 1 -13.58 -27.84 -10.80
C MET A 1 -13.72 -27.63 -12.30
N THR A 2 -14.60 -26.74 -12.71
CA THR A 2 -14.69 -26.33 -14.12
C THR A 2 -13.60 -25.30 -14.44
N MET A 3 -13.16 -25.18 -15.70
CA MET A 3 -12.17 -24.17 -16.12
C MET A 3 -12.60 -22.71 -15.83
N ALA A 4 -13.89 -22.48 -15.53
CA ALA A 4 -14.38 -21.18 -15.11
C ALA A 4 -14.04 -20.86 -13.64
N GLU A 5 -13.99 -21.85 -12.76
CA GLU A 5 -13.71 -21.68 -11.32
C GLU A 5 -12.23 -21.39 -11.04
N GLU A 6 -11.32 -21.93 -11.87
CA GLU A 6 -9.87 -21.70 -11.74
C GLU A 6 -9.46 -20.25 -11.99
N ARG A 7 -10.23 -19.47 -12.77
CA ARG A 7 -9.88 -18.07 -13.09
C ARG A 7 -10.05 -17.12 -11.92
N PHE A 8 -10.82 -17.51 -10.91
CA PHE A 8 -11.13 -16.69 -9.74
C PHE A 8 -10.29 -17.07 -8.52
N ARG A 9 -9.32 -17.97 -8.72
CA ARG A 9 -8.41 -18.50 -7.73
C ARG A 9 -7.01 -18.56 -8.32
N LEU A 10 -6.14 -17.66 -7.90
CA LEU A 10 -4.81 -17.53 -8.48
C LEU A 10 -3.74 -17.69 -7.41
N PRO A 11 -2.66 -18.45 -7.67
CA PRO A 11 -1.50 -18.45 -6.79
C PRO A 11 -1.01 -17.02 -6.55
N ALA A 12 -0.70 -16.67 -5.30
CA ALA A 12 -0.27 -15.31 -4.96
C ALA A 12 0.96 -14.88 -5.77
N LYS A 13 1.85 -15.83 -6.11
CA LYS A 13 3.06 -15.60 -6.93
C LYS A 13 2.82 -14.98 -8.31
N GLU A 14 1.58 -15.05 -8.82
CA GLU A 14 1.21 -14.42 -10.09
C GLU A 14 1.11 -12.89 -9.97
N PHE A 15 1.10 -12.33 -8.74
CA PHE A 15 1.03 -10.89 -8.49
C PHE A 15 2.40 -10.32 -8.14
N LYS A 16 3.10 -9.76 -9.12
CA LYS A 16 4.45 -9.20 -8.96
C LYS A 16 4.49 -8.06 -7.94
N GLY A 17 5.30 -8.24 -6.89
CA GLY A 17 5.45 -7.29 -5.80
C GLY A 17 6.68 -6.37 -5.93
N PRO A 18 6.68 -5.19 -5.28
CA PRO A 18 7.78 -4.23 -5.34
C PRO A 18 9.18 -4.72 -4.90
N PRO A 19 9.33 -5.65 -3.94
CA PRO A 19 10.66 -6.11 -3.54
C PRO A 19 11.46 -6.79 -4.66
N LEU A 20 10.78 -7.45 -5.59
CA LEU A 20 11.39 -8.11 -6.76
C LEU A 20 11.25 -7.27 -8.03
N HIS A 21 10.25 -6.39 -8.06
CA HIS A 21 9.93 -5.52 -9.19
C HIS A 21 9.70 -4.08 -8.70
N PRO A 22 10.75 -3.36 -8.27
CA PRO A 22 10.60 -2.04 -7.63
C PRO A 22 9.94 -0.99 -8.53
N HIS A 23 10.08 -1.14 -9.85
CA HIS A 23 9.43 -0.31 -10.87
C HIS A 23 7.91 -0.49 -10.94
N LEU A 24 7.36 -1.57 -10.37
CA LEU A 24 5.93 -1.86 -10.38
C LEU A 24 5.18 -1.32 -9.16
N TYR A 25 5.78 -0.48 -8.31
CA TYR A 25 5.12 0.02 -7.10
C TYR A 25 3.71 0.58 -7.39
N PRO A 26 2.67 0.21 -6.61
CA PRO A 26 2.67 -0.59 -5.37
C PRO A 26 2.72 -2.11 -5.57
N GLY A 27 2.80 -2.60 -6.79
CA GLY A 27 2.73 -4.00 -7.20
C GLY A 27 1.46 -4.30 -7.99
N GLU A 28 1.43 -5.48 -8.61
CA GLU A 28 0.21 -5.98 -9.23
C GLU A 28 -0.83 -6.32 -8.16
N ARG A 29 -2.11 -6.12 -8.45
CA ARG A 29 -3.19 -6.43 -7.51
C ARG A 29 -4.40 -7.02 -8.25
N PRO A 30 -5.22 -7.83 -7.58
CA PRO A 30 -6.48 -8.28 -8.14
C PRO A 30 -7.37 -7.09 -8.56
N ALA A 31 -8.18 -7.27 -9.60
CA ALA A 31 -9.10 -6.23 -10.08
C ALA A 31 -10.27 -5.98 -9.10
N SER A 32 -10.55 -6.95 -8.25
CA SER A 32 -11.69 -7.05 -7.33
C SER A 32 -11.24 -7.46 -5.91
N SER A 33 -12.13 -7.27 -4.93
CA SER A 33 -11.93 -7.73 -3.55
C SER A 33 -11.55 -9.21 -3.50
N TYR A 34 -10.70 -9.57 -2.54
CA TYR A 34 -10.17 -10.93 -2.43
C TYR A 34 -9.93 -11.32 -0.97
N VAL A 35 -9.80 -12.63 -0.73
CA VAL A 35 -9.18 -13.17 0.47
C VAL A 35 -7.89 -13.89 0.06
N LEU A 36 -6.79 -13.54 0.72
CA LEU A 36 -5.53 -14.28 0.65
C LEU A 36 -5.61 -15.40 1.70
N SER A 37 -5.27 -16.62 1.31
CA SER A 37 -5.20 -17.77 2.22
C SER A 37 -4.34 -18.87 1.61
N HIS A 38 -4.32 -20.04 2.22
CA HIS A 38 -3.67 -21.22 1.68
C HIS A 38 -4.65 -22.14 0.96
N ASP A 39 -4.21 -22.62 -0.20
CA ASP A 39 -4.73 -23.79 -0.90
C ASP A 39 -3.67 -24.88 -0.90
N ASP A 40 -3.90 -25.99 -0.21
CA ASP A 40 -2.93 -27.10 -0.11
C ASP A 40 -1.50 -26.63 0.22
N GLY A 41 -1.38 -25.67 1.14
CA GLY A 41 -0.10 -25.07 1.57
C GLY A 41 0.46 -24.00 0.62
N VAL A 42 -0.21 -23.70 -0.49
CA VAL A 42 0.18 -22.66 -1.44
C VAL A 42 -0.56 -21.36 -1.16
N PRO A 43 0.14 -20.23 -0.94
CA PRO A 43 -0.47 -18.91 -0.88
C PRO A 43 -1.29 -18.61 -2.14
N THR A 44 -2.58 -18.34 -1.95
CA THR A 44 -3.57 -18.27 -3.01
C THR A 44 -4.54 -17.13 -2.75
N VAL A 45 -4.82 -16.37 -3.80
CA VAL A 45 -5.81 -15.30 -3.84
C VAL A 45 -7.13 -15.90 -4.32
N PHE A 46 -8.16 -15.78 -3.50
CA PHE A 46 -9.54 -16.14 -3.84
C PHE A 46 -10.34 -14.86 -4.02
N GLN A 47 -10.93 -14.68 -5.20
CA GLN A 47 -11.82 -13.55 -5.43
C GLN A 47 -13.06 -13.63 -4.52
N LEU A 48 -13.52 -12.46 -4.06
CA LEU A 48 -14.79 -12.32 -3.36
C LEU A 48 -15.89 -11.85 -4.32
N PHE A 49 -17.08 -12.42 -4.15
CA PHE A 49 -18.30 -12.02 -4.85
C PHE A 49 -19.34 -11.51 -3.85
N ASP A 50 -20.31 -10.74 -4.34
CA ASP A 50 -21.41 -10.18 -3.55
C ASP A 50 -20.92 -9.41 -2.30
N VAL A 51 -19.82 -8.67 -2.48
CA VAL A 51 -19.21 -7.87 -1.42
C VAL A 51 -20.11 -6.68 -1.11
N ASN A 52 -20.56 -6.59 0.14
CA ASN A 52 -21.34 -5.46 0.65
C ASN A 52 -20.84 -5.12 2.06
N LEU A 53 -20.50 -3.85 2.33
CA LEU A 53 -19.92 -3.47 3.63
C LEU A 53 -20.84 -3.77 4.83
N GLY A 54 -22.15 -3.65 4.66
CA GLY A 54 -23.11 -3.92 5.74
C GLY A 54 -23.39 -5.40 5.96
N ARG A 55 -22.88 -6.28 5.09
CA ARG A 55 -23.07 -7.75 5.14
C ARG A 55 -21.84 -8.51 4.63
N LEU A 56 -20.64 -8.08 5.02
CA LEU A 56 -19.39 -8.66 4.51
C LEU A 56 -19.24 -10.14 4.85
N GLU A 57 -19.80 -10.58 5.97
CA GLU A 57 -19.81 -11.97 6.41
C GLU A 57 -20.40 -12.91 5.34
N ALA A 58 -21.35 -12.40 4.55
CA ALA A 58 -22.08 -13.15 3.53
C ALA A 58 -21.42 -13.15 2.15
N ALA A 59 -20.31 -12.41 1.95
CA ALA A 59 -19.59 -12.40 0.68
C ALA A 59 -19.12 -13.83 0.31
N LEU A 60 -19.17 -14.19 -0.97
CA LEU A 60 -18.85 -15.55 -1.41
C LEU A 60 -17.37 -15.69 -1.78
N VAL A 61 -16.71 -16.75 -1.29
CA VAL A 61 -15.30 -17.03 -1.59
C VAL A 61 -15.19 -17.97 -2.80
N ALA A 62 -14.59 -17.47 -3.88
CA ALA A 62 -14.47 -18.17 -5.16
C ALA A 62 -13.98 -19.62 -5.03
N GLY A 63 -14.70 -20.56 -5.65
CA GLY A 63 -14.29 -21.95 -5.74
C GLY A 63 -14.38 -22.76 -4.43
N THR A 64 -14.94 -22.19 -3.36
CA THR A 64 -15.04 -22.87 -2.05
C THR A 64 -16.46 -23.29 -1.68
N GLY A 65 -17.47 -22.65 -2.27
CA GLY A 65 -18.88 -22.83 -1.88
C GLY A 65 -19.22 -22.28 -0.50
N LYS A 66 -18.35 -21.46 0.10
CA LYS A 66 -18.51 -20.87 1.44
C LYS A 66 -18.70 -19.36 1.36
N THR A 67 -19.44 -18.85 2.33
CA THR A 67 -19.40 -17.43 2.70
C THR A 67 -18.04 -17.08 3.32
N LEU A 68 -17.74 -15.78 3.45
CA LEU A 68 -16.47 -15.28 3.96
C LEU A 68 -16.25 -15.72 5.41
N ASP A 69 -17.27 -15.62 6.25
CA ASP A 69 -17.17 -16.06 7.65
C ASP A 69 -17.00 -17.58 7.76
N GLU A 70 -17.79 -18.37 7.03
CA GLU A 70 -17.61 -19.83 6.99
C GLU A 70 -16.20 -20.22 6.51
N PHE A 71 -15.66 -19.50 5.54
CA PHE A 71 -14.30 -19.70 5.06
C PHE A 71 -13.28 -19.41 6.17
N LEU A 72 -13.33 -18.23 6.80
CA LEU A 72 -12.42 -17.82 7.87
C LEU A 72 -12.50 -18.74 9.08
N VAL A 73 -13.70 -19.07 9.55
CA VAL A 73 -13.92 -20.00 10.66
C VAL A 73 -13.36 -21.37 10.34
N SER A 74 -13.51 -21.85 9.10
CA SER A 74 -12.90 -23.13 8.68
C SER A 74 -11.37 -23.12 8.63
N LYS A 75 -10.74 -21.94 8.63
CA LYS A 75 -9.30 -21.73 8.79
C LYS A 75 -8.89 -21.50 10.25
N GLY A 76 -9.83 -21.54 11.20
CA GLY A 76 -9.60 -21.27 12.61
C GLY A 76 -9.36 -19.79 12.91
N ARG A 77 -9.95 -18.89 12.09
CA ARG A 77 -9.81 -17.45 12.21
C ARG A 77 -11.05 -16.78 12.77
N ALA A 78 -10.85 -15.60 13.35
CA ALA A 78 -11.94 -14.73 13.78
C ALA A 78 -12.83 -14.34 12.58
N PRO A 79 -14.17 -14.26 12.80
CA PRO A 79 -15.12 -13.79 11.80
C PRO A 79 -14.87 -12.32 11.44
N VAL A 80 -15.48 -11.86 10.36
CA VAL A 80 -15.30 -10.51 9.81
C VAL A 80 -15.59 -9.41 10.83
N GLU A 81 -16.64 -9.57 11.64
CA GLU A 81 -17.08 -8.55 12.61
C GLU A 81 -16.06 -8.28 13.74
N GLU A 82 -15.19 -9.26 14.04
CA GLU A 82 -14.17 -9.16 15.08
C GLU A 82 -12.84 -8.59 14.56
N ARG A 83 -12.74 -8.28 13.27
CA ARG A 83 -11.49 -7.82 12.66
C ARG A 83 -11.32 -6.31 12.74
N LEU A 84 -10.07 -5.89 12.75
CA LEU A 84 -9.63 -4.51 12.68
C LEU A 84 -9.52 -4.09 11.21
N VAL A 85 -9.94 -2.87 10.90
CA VAL A 85 -9.94 -2.34 9.54
C VAL A 85 -8.69 -1.49 9.30
N SER A 86 -7.76 -1.99 8.48
CA SER A 86 -6.56 -1.23 8.10
C SER A 86 -6.64 -0.74 6.66
N LEU A 87 -6.38 0.54 6.42
CA LEU A 87 -6.37 1.14 5.08
C LEU A 87 -5.09 0.76 4.32
N ALA A 88 -5.25 0.30 3.09
CA ALA A 88 -4.18 -0.03 2.16
C ALA A 88 -4.32 0.79 0.87
N TYR A 89 -3.36 1.68 0.64
CA TYR A 89 -3.28 2.51 -0.56
C TYR A 89 -1.91 2.43 -1.27
N GLY A 90 -0.95 1.75 -0.65
CA GLY A 90 0.36 1.45 -1.20
C GLY A 90 0.54 -0.04 -1.43
N SER A 91 1.76 -0.56 -1.22
CA SER A 91 2.10 -1.96 -1.50
C SER A 91 1.37 -3.01 -0.66
N ASN A 92 0.64 -2.61 0.39
CA ASN A 92 -0.16 -3.51 1.21
C ASN A 92 -1.37 -4.11 0.48
N VAL A 93 -1.70 -3.64 -0.74
CA VAL A 93 -2.71 -4.24 -1.61
C VAL A 93 -2.17 -5.40 -2.47
N ASN A 94 -0.85 -5.59 -2.53
CA ASN A 94 -0.24 -6.63 -3.36
C ASN A 94 -0.17 -7.96 -2.57
N PRO A 95 -0.74 -9.07 -3.09
CA PRO A 95 -0.73 -10.35 -2.41
C PRO A 95 0.68 -10.85 -2.04
N MET A 96 1.66 -10.76 -2.94
CA MET A 96 3.02 -11.22 -2.64
C MET A 96 3.75 -10.34 -1.63
N GLN A 97 3.40 -9.06 -1.52
CA GLN A 97 3.92 -8.19 -0.49
C GLN A 97 3.40 -8.65 0.89
N LEU A 98 2.11 -8.98 0.98
CA LEU A 98 1.52 -9.53 2.19
C LEU A 98 2.18 -10.85 2.58
N VAL A 99 2.42 -11.74 1.61
CA VAL A 99 3.14 -13.01 1.85
C VAL A 99 4.59 -12.77 2.27
N ASN A 100 5.40 -12.09 1.45
CA ASN A 100 6.86 -12.09 1.64
C ASN A 100 7.35 -11.13 2.73
N ARG A 101 6.64 -10.02 2.97
CA ARG A 101 7.14 -8.91 3.80
C ARG A 101 6.32 -8.71 5.06
N LYS A 102 5.02 -8.96 5.00
CA LYS A 102 4.11 -8.73 6.11
C LYS A 102 3.96 -10.00 6.94
N PHE A 103 3.18 -10.95 6.48
CA PHE A 103 2.70 -12.05 7.31
C PHE A 103 3.42 -13.38 7.09
N GLY A 104 4.30 -13.50 6.09
CA GLY A 104 5.14 -14.69 5.89
C GLY A 104 6.04 -15.05 7.07
N ALA A 105 6.34 -14.08 7.94
CA ALA A 105 7.11 -14.29 9.16
C ALA A 105 6.26 -14.77 10.34
N LEU A 106 4.93 -14.66 10.26
CA LEU A 106 4.02 -15.21 11.26
C LEU A 106 3.71 -16.66 10.91
N GLN A 107 3.54 -17.51 11.93
CA GLN A 107 3.19 -18.91 11.75
C GLN A 107 1.85 -19.21 12.40
N THR A 108 0.97 -19.86 11.64
CA THR A 108 -0.25 -20.50 12.14
C THR A 108 0.09 -21.70 13.03
N LYS A 109 -0.91 -22.24 13.74
CA LYS A 109 -0.77 -23.49 14.52
C LYS A 109 -0.35 -24.69 13.67
N THR A 110 -0.56 -24.65 12.36
CA THR A 110 -0.15 -25.70 11.41
C THR A 110 1.24 -25.46 10.82
N GLY A 111 1.95 -24.41 11.24
CA GLY A 111 3.29 -24.05 10.77
C GLY A 111 3.31 -23.31 9.42
N LEU A 112 2.15 -23.04 8.82
CA LEU A 112 2.04 -22.23 7.60
C LEU A 112 2.09 -20.73 7.92
N PRO A 113 2.49 -19.86 6.97
CA PRO A 113 2.36 -18.41 7.09
C PRO A 113 0.97 -17.91 7.55
N ASP A 114 0.90 -16.82 8.31
CA ASP A 114 -0.39 -16.23 8.73
C ASP A 114 -0.98 -15.26 7.70
N ILE A 115 -1.38 -15.77 6.53
CA ILE A 115 -1.79 -14.92 5.41
C ILE A 115 -3.30 -14.83 5.21
N ASP A 116 -4.12 -15.33 6.15
CA ASP A 116 -5.59 -15.34 6.07
C ASP A 116 -6.15 -13.92 6.24
N VAL A 117 -6.07 -13.14 5.16
CA VAL A 117 -6.31 -11.70 5.12
C VAL A 117 -7.34 -11.37 4.05
N VAL A 118 -8.37 -10.64 4.46
CA VAL A 118 -9.42 -10.15 3.57
C VAL A 118 -9.02 -8.76 3.07
N ALA A 119 -9.11 -8.53 1.77
CA ALA A 119 -8.86 -7.24 1.15
C ALA A 119 -10.10 -6.78 0.37
N ILE A 120 -10.71 -5.67 0.80
CA ILE A 120 -11.91 -5.10 0.16
C ILE A 120 -11.52 -3.84 -0.61
N LYS A 121 -11.86 -3.83 -1.89
CA LYS A 121 -11.63 -2.68 -2.78
C LYS A 121 -12.67 -1.58 -2.54
N GLY A 122 -12.24 -0.33 -2.52
CA GLY A 122 -13.13 0.82 -2.40
C GLY A 122 -12.40 2.13 -2.71
N PHE A 123 -12.75 3.19 -1.99
CA PHE A 123 -12.13 4.50 -2.15
C PHE A 123 -12.09 5.28 -0.85
N THR A 124 -11.17 6.23 -0.79
CA THR A 124 -11.09 7.23 0.27
C THR A 124 -11.38 8.59 -0.36
N GLU A 125 -12.33 9.33 0.22
CA GLU A 125 -12.70 10.67 -0.24
C GLU A 125 -11.85 11.75 0.41
N ASN A 126 -11.56 12.81 -0.34
CA ASN A 126 -10.78 13.97 0.09
C ASN A 126 -9.34 13.64 0.49
N TYR A 127 -8.77 12.61 -0.15
CA TYR A 127 -7.36 12.28 -0.06
C TYR A 127 -6.76 11.95 -1.42
N ALA A 128 -5.43 12.14 -1.52
CA ALA A 128 -4.61 11.68 -2.62
C ALA A 128 -3.46 10.81 -2.10
N VAL A 129 -3.09 9.79 -2.86
CA VAL A 129 -1.90 8.97 -2.61
C VAL A 129 -0.72 9.64 -3.29
N VAL A 130 0.37 9.83 -2.57
CA VAL A 130 1.54 10.62 -2.97
C VAL A 130 2.83 9.92 -2.56
N PHE A 131 3.94 10.24 -3.22
CA PHE A 131 5.23 9.62 -2.91
C PHE A 131 5.91 10.26 -1.71
N MET A 132 6.53 9.42 -0.88
CA MET A 132 7.43 9.86 0.16
C MET A 132 8.84 10.06 -0.39
N PRO A 133 9.60 11.06 0.09
CA PRO A 133 10.93 11.37 -0.42
C PRO A 133 12.00 10.48 0.26
N TYR A 134 11.83 9.16 0.17
CA TYR A 134 12.86 8.21 0.58
C TYR A 134 12.80 6.92 -0.24
N ILE A 135 13.94 6.24 -0.34
CA ILE A 135 14.08 4.96 -1.03
C ILE A 135 14.55 3.92 0.01
N PRO A 136 13.72 2.90 0.34
CA PRO A 136 14.10 1.77 1.19
C PRO A 136 15.09 0.86 0.46
N GLU A 137 15.68 -0.09 1.20
CA GLU A 137 16.71 -1.00 0.67
C GLU A 137 16.29 -1.78 -0.58
N TYR A 138 14.99 -2.05 -0.74
CA TYR A 138 14.47 -2.80 -1.89
C TYR A 138 14.14 -1.92 -3.11
N GLY A 139 14.44 -0.62 -3.06
CA GLY A 139 14.55 0.24 -4.25
C GLY A 139 13.27 0.90 -4.77
N SER A 140 12.10 0.72 -4.15
CA SER A 140 10.86 1.40 -4.58
C SER A 140 10.61 2.69 -3.82
N VAL A 141 10.07 3.74 -4.44
CA VAL A 141 9.61 4.93 -3.70
C VAL A 141 8.27 4.64 -3.00
N PRO A 142 8.16 4.66 -1.67
CA PRO A 142 6.94 4.32 -0.96
C PRO A 142 5.88 5.41 -1.08
N ALA A 143 4.62 5.03 -0.94
CA ALA A 143 3.49 5.94 -0.90
C ALA A 143 3.08 6.30 0.52
N THR A 144 2.61 7.53 0.67
CA THR A 144 1.74 7.96 1.76
C THR A 144 0.44 8.51 1.19
N ILE A 145 -0.47 8.93 2.06
CA ILE A 145 -1.71 9.58 1.69
C ILE A 145 -1.72 10.98 2.29
N MET A 146 -2.37 11.94 1.64
CA MET A 146 -2.52 13.31 2.15
C MET A 146 -3.90 13.88 1.83
N PRO A 147 -4.41 14.83 2.63
CA PRO A 147 -5.66 15.52 2.32
C PRO A 147 -5.59 16.18 0.95
N SER A 148 -6.61 15.96 0.14
CA SER A 148 -6.72 16.54 -1.20
C SER A 148 -8.12 16.34 -1.75
N PRO A 149 -8.76 17.33 -2.39
CA PRO A 149 -10.07 17.15 -3.01
C PRO A 149 -10.10 15.96 -3.99
N GLY A 150 -11.26 15.29 -4.05
CA GLY A 150 -11.52 14.17 -4.96
C GLY A 150 -11.64 12.82 -4.26
N LYS A 151 -11.46 11.74 -5.01
CA LYS A 151 -11.49 10.37 -4.48
C LYS A 151 -10.34 9.56 -5.04
N VAL A 152 -9.77 8.71 -4.20
CA VAL A 152 -8.65 7.85 -4.55
C VAL A 152 -9.03 6.40 -4.28
N GLU A 153 -8.79 5.50 -5.25
CA GLU A 153 -8.98 4.07 -5.04
C GLU A 153 -8.05 3.60 -3.92
N THR A 154 -8.65 3.01 -2.89
CA THR A 154 -7.99 2.43 -1.73
C THR A 154 -8.61 1.07 -1.44
N TRP A 155 -7.99 0.34 -0.54
CA TRP A 155 -8.47 -0.95 -0.08
C TRP A 155 -8.48 -0.93 1.43
N ILE A 156 -9.29 -1.79 2.05
CA ILE A 156 -9.12 -2.15 3.45
C ILE A 156 -8.63 -3.58 3.55
N LEU A 157 -7.81 -3.82 4.56
CA LEU A 157 -7.43 -5.13 5.02
C LEU A 157 -8.17 -5.40 6.34
N LEU A 158 -8.81 -6.55 6.45
CA LEU A 158 -9.43 -6.99 7.71
C LEU A 158 -8.45 -7.90 8.45
N LEU A 159 -7.90 -7.38 9.53
CA LEU A 159 -6.79 -8.00 10.27
C LEU A 159 -7.25 -8.46 11.65
N ASP A 160 -6.70 -9.57 12.13
CA ASP A 160 -6.72 -9.87 13.56
C ASP A 160 -5.65 -9.06 14.33
N ASP A 161 -5.62 -9.22 15.64
CA ASP A 161 -4.73 -8.47 16.52
C ASP A 161 -3.24 -8.74 16.23
N GLU A 162 -2.87 -9.99 15.94
CA GLU A 162 -1.49 -10.37 15.64
C GLU A 162 -1.06 -9.83 14.28
N GLN A 163 -1.94 -9.93 13.28
CA GLN A 163 -1.74 -9.36 11.95
C GLN A 163 -1.61 -7.83 12.02
N LEU A 164 -2.43 -7.11 12.78
CA LEU A 164 -2.30 -5.65 12.92
C LEU A 164 -0.99 -5.26 13.61
N LYS A 165 -0.61 -5.93 14.70
CA LYS A 165 0.68 -5.68 15.37
C LYS A 165 1.85 -5.90 14.41
N ARG A 166 1.79 -6.98 13.62
CA ARG A 166 2.80 -7.23 12.59
C ARG A 166 2.81 -6.15 11.51
N MET A 167 1.64 -5.68 11.09
CA MET A 167 1.55 -4.57 10.14
C MET A 167 2.24 -3.33 10.71
N ASN A 168 1.96 -2.95 11.96
CA ASN A 168 2.60 -1.81 12.65
C ASN A 168 4.12 -1.91 12.69
N ASP A 169 4.66 -3.09 12.98
CA ASP A 169 6.11 -3.33 12.97
C ASP A 169 6.72 -3.11 11.58
N THR A 170 6.06 -3.62 10.55
CA THR A 170 6.56 -3.51 9.16
C THR A 170 6.40 -2.12 8.56
N GLU A 171 5.49 -1.31 9.10
CA GLU A 171 5.35 0.11 8.80
C GLU A 171 6.24 0.97 9.72
N GLY A 172 7.05 0.35 10.60
CA GLY A 172 8.06 1.04 11.39
C GLY A 172 7.48 2.09 12.34
N LEU A 173 6.32 1.82 12.95
CA LEU A 173 5.72 2.70 13.95
C LEU A 173 6.63 2.87 15.17
N ASN A 174 7.31 1.80 15.57
CA ASN A 174 8.29 1.79 16.65
C ASN A 174 9.53 2.68 16.40
N ILE A 175 9.84 2.99 15.14
CA ILE A 175 10.95 3.87 14.75
C ILE A 175 10.48 5.20 14.15
N GLY A 176 9.16 5.45 14.15
CA GLY A 176 8.55 6.68 13.67
C GLY A 176 8.58 6.89 12.16
N SER A 177 8.71 5.82 11.36
CA SER A 177 8.61 5.88 9.90
C SER A 177 7.22 6.37 9.46
N TYR A 178 6.21 5.79 10.09
CA TYR A 178 4.80 6.16 9.93
C TYR A 178 4.16 6.40 11.29
N ARG A 179 3.04 7.13 11.27
CA ARG A 179 2.09 7.22 12.38
C ARG A 179 0.78 6.57 11.97
N MET A 180 0.05 6.01 12.91
CA MET A 180 -1.27 5.47 12.63
C MET A 180 -2.34 6.52 12.92
N GLY A 181 -3.28 6.68 12.00
CA GLY A 181 -4.46 7.53 12.19
C GLY A 181 -5.68 6.96 11.50
N VAL A 182 -6.83 7.56 11.75
CA VAL A 182 -8.12 7.10 11.19
C VAL A 182 -8.46 7.87 9.92
N GLN A 183 -8.81 7.16 8.85
CA GLN A 183 -9.24 7.71 7.56
C GLN A 183 -10.56 7.09 7.12
N PRO A 184 -11.38 7.80 6.33
CA PRO A 184 -12.59 7.22 5.78
C PRO A 184 -12.27 6.22 4.67
N PHE A 185 -12.99 5.10 4.67
CA PHE A 185 -13.05 4.16 3.57
C PHE A 185 -14.50 4.00 3.15
N THR A 186 -14.75 4.07 1.85
CA THR A 186 -16.09 3.98 1.27
C THR A 186 -16.16 2.87 0.22
N HIS A 187 -17.23 2.09 0.26
CA HIS A 187 -17.57 1.08 -0.74
C HIS A 187 -19.09 1.03 -0.88
N GLU A 188 -19.57 1.13 -2.13
CA GLU A 188 -21.01 1.12 -2.47
C GLU A 188 -21.89 2.07 -1.64
N GLY A 189 -21.36 3.26 -1.30
CA GLY A 189 -22.10 4.30 -0.58
C GLY A 189 -22.11 4.14 0.94
N LEU A 190 -21.49 3.09 1.49
CA LEU A 190 -21.24 2.95 2.92
C LEU A 190 -19.82 3.39 3.24
N THR A 191 -19.67 4.20 4.30
CA THR A 191 -18.39 4.73 4.76
C THR A 191 -18.11 4.25 6.17
N LEU A 192 -16.90 3.75 6.41
CA LEU A 192 -16.40 3.33 7.72
C LEU A 192 -15.02 3.92 8.02
N PRO A 193 -14.66 4.09 9.30
CA PRO A 193 -13.31 4.47 9.69
C PRO A 193 -12.33 3.29 9.50
N ALA A 194 -11.13 3.58 9.00
CA ALA A 194 -10.04 2.62 8.81
C ALA A 194 -8.71 3.18 9.31
N TYR A 195 -7.87 2.34 9.92
CA TYR A 195 -6.54 2.71 10.40
C TYR A 195 -5.53 2.73 9.24
N GLY A 196 -5.02 3.90 8.88
CA GLY A 196 -3.99 4.05 7.86
C GLY A 196 -2.65 4.56 8.39
N TYR A 197 -1.61 4.34 7.58
CA TYR A 197 -0.21 4.58 7.92
C TYR A 197 0.29 5.89 7.31
N LEU A 198 0.13 6.97 8.05
CA LEU A 198 0.42 8.33 7.59
C LEU A 198 1.91 8.64 7.69
N GLY A 199 2.47 9.10 6.56
CA GLY A 199 3.90 9.36 6.41
C GLY A 199 4.34 10.39 7.43
N GLY A 200 5.30 10.02 8.27
CA GLY A 200 5.75 10.82 9.40
C GLY A 200 6.65 11.99 8.99
N LYS A 201 7.82 12.08 9.63
CA LYS A 201 8.77 13.21 9.52
C LYS A 201 9.32 13.49 8.12
N SER A 202 9.16 12.55 7.19
CA SER A 202 9.80 12.59 5.88
C SER A 202 9.09 13.51 4.88
N GLY A 203 7.86 13.97 5.16
CA GLY A 203 7.10 14.79 4.22
C GLY A 203 6.72 14.07 2.92
N VAL A 204 6.38 14.84 1.89
CA VAL A 204 6.03 14.34 0.54
C VAL A 204 6.95 14.92 -0.52
N PHE A 205 7.18 14.14 -1.57
CA PHE A 205 7.94 14.58 -2.73
C PHE A 205 7.16 15.66 -3.50
N LEU A 206 7.83 16.75 -3.85
CA LEU A 206 7.26 17.85 -4.63
C LEU A 206 7.85 17.90 -6.03
N ASP A 207 7.02 18.23 -7.01
CA ASP A 207 7.47 18.63 -8.33
C ASP A 207 8.31 19.92 -8.20
N PRO A 208 9.54 19.98 -8.76
CA PRO A 208 10.42 21.14 -8.61
C PRO A 208 9.96 22.40 -9.35
N THR A 209 9.10 22.24 -10.36
CA THR A 209 8.59 23.30 -11.22
C THR A 209 7.34 23.93 -10.61
N THR A 210 6.40 23.09 -10.18
CA THR A 210 5.09 23.55 -9.66
C THR A 210 5.05 23.62 -8.14
N SER A 211 6.01 22.99 -7.44
CA SER A 211 5.99 22.79 -5.98
C SER A 211 4.75 22.03 -5.49
N THR A 212 4.07 21.29 -6.36
CA THR A 212 2.90 20.45 -6.00
C THR A 212 3.34 19.05 -5.59
N PRO A 213 2.66 18.38 -4.65
CA PRO A 213 2.96 16.98 -4.33
C PRO A 213 2.84 16.06 -5.55
N VAL A 214 3.76 15.10 -5.67
CA VAL A 214 3.72 14.12 -6.76
C VAL A 214 2.76 12.98 -6.41
N ARG A 215 1.69 12.85 -7.20
CA ARG A 215 0.67 11.81 -6.98
C ARG A 215 1.11 10.46 -7.52
N PHE A 216 0.59 9.43 -6.85
CA PHE A 216 0.58 8.09 -7.41
C PHE A 216 -0.49 8.01 -8.51
N ALA A 217 -0.06 7.91 -9.76
CA ALA A 217 -0.96 7.69 -10.91
C ALA A 217 -0.95 6.20 -11.28
N GLY A 218 -1.63 5.41 -10.48
CA GLY A 218 -2.07 4.08 -10.90
C GLY A 218 -3.02 4.18 -12.10
N ARG A 219 -3.12 3.08 -12.86
CA ARG A 219 -3.76 2.97 -14.18
C ARG A 219 -5.18 3.56 -14.32
N ASN A 220 -5.89 3.96 -13.25
CA ASN A 220 -7.28 4.43 -13.27
C ASN A 220 -7.67 5.43 -12.15
N TYR A 221 -6.80 6.36 -11.71
CA TYR A 221 -7.25 7.42 -10.78
C TYR A 221 -8.03 8.51 -11.54
N THR A 222 -9.35 8.36 -11.63
CA THR A 222 -10.25 9.21 -12.43
C THR A 222 -10.62 10.56 -11.80
N SER A 223 -9.92 11.01 -10.75
CA SER A 223 -10.08 12.38 -10.25
C SER A 223 -8.75 13.12 -10.21
N ILE A 224 -8.35 13.60 -11.39
CA ILE A 224 -7.26 14.56 -11.54
C ILE A 224 -7.90 15.94 -11.36
N THR A 225 -7.63 16.59 -10.24
CA THR A 225 -7.79 18.04 -10.10
C THR A 225 -6.55 18.71 -10.69
N ASP A 226 -6.68 19.94 -11.22
CA ASP A 226 -5.59 20.68 -11.90
C ASP A 226 -4.35 20.96 -11.03
N ASP A 227 -4.42 20.72 -9.72
CA ASP A 227 -3.39 21.06 -8.73
C ASP A 227 -2.26 20.02 -8.55
N PHE A 228 -2.21 18.95 -9.36
CA PHE A 228 -1.24 17.86 -9.18
C PHE A 228 -0.68 17.31 -10.50
N VAL A 229 0.55 16.81 -10.44
CA VAL A 229 1.22 16.16 -11.59
C VAL A 229 1.01 14.64 -11.52
N PRO A 230 0.25 14.03 -12.44
CA PRO A 230 0.09 12.58 -12.53
C PRO A 230 1.26 11.93 -13.28
N ILE A 231 1.73 10.79 -12.79
CA ILE A 231 2.67 9.90 -13.50
C ILE A 231 1.92 9.02 -14.52
N ASP A 232 1.93 9.37 -15.81
CA ASP A 232 1.21 8.59 -16.83
C ASP A 232 1.72 7.14 -16.95
N SER A 233 0.93 6.15 -16.49
CA SER A 233 1.31 4.73 -16.49
C SER A 233 0.70 3.92 -17.63
N THR A 234 0.30 4.58 -18.72
CA THR A 234 -0.37 3.92 -19.85
C THR A 234 0.55 3.16 -20.83
N GLY A 235 1.88 3.27 -20.67
CA GLY A 235 2.88 2.50 -21.42
C GLY A 235 3.49 1.37 -20.58
N SER A 236 3.80 0.22 -21.18
CA SER A 236 4.57 -0.88 -20.57
C SER A 236 6.06 -0.59 -20.38
N ASP A 237 6.48 0.62 -20.74
CA ASP A 237 7.76 1.20 -20.38
C ASP A 237 7.48 2.24 -19.30
N LEU A 238 8.42 2.47 -18.37
CA LEU A 238 8.41 3.71 -17.58
C LEU A 238 8.07 4.82 -18.57
N PRO A 239 7.06 5.67 -18.32
CA PRO A 239 6.88 6.78 -19.23
C PRO A 239 8.24 7.48 -19.23
N GLU A 240 8.77 7.72 -20.43
CA GLU A 240 9.96 8.54 -20.58
C GLU A 240 9.81 9.78 -19.69
N SER A 241 8.58 10.27 -19.40
CA SER A 241 8.27 11.32 -18.42
C SER A 241 8.67 11.11 -16.95
N THR A 242 8.65 9.94 -16.31
CA THR A 242 9.13 9.82 -14.90
C THR A 242 10.65 9.80 -14.85
N GLU A 243 11.24 9.11 -15.83
CA GLU A 243 12.68 9.12 -16.02
C GLU A 243 13.14 10.51 -16.50
N LEU A 244 12.35 11.21 -17.32
CA LEU A 244 12.57 12.54 -17.87
C LEU A 244 12.25 13.64 -16.86
N GLU A 245 11.30 13.49 -15.93
CA GLU A 245 11.02 14.42 -14.83
C GLU A 245 12.05 14.27 -13.73
N MET A 246 12.45 13.04 -13.40
CA MET A 246 13.66 12.83 -12.60
C MET A 246 14.91 13.30 -13.34
N MET A 247 15.02 13.13 -14.67
CA MET A 247 16.13 13.68 -15.46
C MET A 247 16.03 15.21 -15.62
N ILE A 248 14.86 15.83 -15.60
CA ILE A 248 14.66 17.29 -15.67
C ILE A 248 14.99 17.87 -14.31
N LEU A 249 14.58 17.23 -13.21
CA LEU A 249 15.03 17.54 -11.86
C LEU A 249 16.56 17.39 -11.77
N VAL A 250 17.13 16.28 -12.26
CA VAL A 250 18.59 16.03 -12.34
C VAL A 250 19.31 17.00 -13.27
N ASN A 251 18.75 17.39 -14.41
CA ASN A 251 19.32 18.36 -15.35
C ASN A 251 19.23 19.79 -14.82
N THR A 252 18.17 20.11 -14.07
CA THR A 252 18.00 21.39 -13.38
C THR A 252 18.99 21.48 -12.21
N LEU A 253 19.21 20.38 -11.49
CA LEU A 253 20.27 20.25 -10.49
C LEU A 253 21.67 20.34 -11.14
N GLN A 254 21.90 19.69 -12.30
CA GLN A 254 23.15 19.77 -13.06
C GLN A 254 23.46 21.19 -13.57
N LYS A 255 22.45 21.94 -14.02
CA LYS A 255 22.57 23.35 -14.42
C LYS A 255 22.86 24.27 -13.23
N LYS A 256 22.32 23.95 -12.05
CA LYS A 256 22.50 24.76 -10.82
C LYS A 256 23.81 24.44 -10.08
N PHE A 257 24.37 23.26 -10.29
CA PHE A 257 25.58 22.75 -9.62
C PHE A 257 26.68 22.34 -10.62
N SER A 258 26.80 23.07 -11.73
CA SER A 258 27.75 22.79 -12.82
C SER A 258 29.19 22.62 -12.29
N GLY A 259 29.66 21.38 -12.21
CA GLY A 259 31.03 21.06 -11.80
C GLY A 259 31.25 19.74 -11.06
N MET A 260 30.21 19.03 -10.60
CA MET A 260 30.41 17.74 -9.90
C MET A 260 30.09 16.54 -10.79
N GLU A 261 30.94 15.50 -10.72
CA GLU A 261 30.74 14.12 -11.22
C GLU A 261 29.51 13.40 -10.62
N LEU A 262 28.47 14.14 -10.23
CA LEU A 262 27.24 13.63 -9.61
C LEU A 262 26.35 12.87 -10.61
N PHE A 263 26.45 13.23 -11.90
CA PHE A 263 25.68 12.69 -13.03
C PHE A 263 25.90 11.18 -13.22
N GLU A 264 27.16 10.74 -13.32
CA GLU A 264 27.50 9.31 -13.44
C GLU A 264 27.17 8.54 -12.17
N TRP A 265 27.15 9.21 -11.02
CA TRP A 265 26.94 8.58 -9.71
C TRP A 265 25.47 8.38 -9.37
N ALA A 266 24.58 9.31 -9.70
CA ALA A 266 23.13 9.18 -9.49
C ALA A 266 22.50 8.16 -10.46
N LYS A 267 22.96 8.16 -11.72
CA LYS A 267 22.55 7.16 -12.73
C LYS A 267 23.05 5.76 -12.35
N LYS A 268 24.29 5.66 -11.85
CA LYS A 268 24.78 4.43 -11.22
C LYS A 268 24.03 4.10 -9.93
N ALA A 269 23.60 5.06 -9.10
CA ALA A 269 22.88 4.79 -7.85
C ALA A 269 21.47 4.21 -8.08
N PHE A 270 20.79 4.61 -9.15
CA PHE A 270 19.51 4.01 -9.57
C PHE A 270 19.70 2.56 -10.06
N VAL A 271 20.81 2.28 -10.74
CA VAL A 271 21.21 0.94 -11.21
C VAL A 271 21.91 0.09 -10.13
N LEU A 272 22.43 0.70 -9.05
CA LEU A 272 23.27 0.07 -8.01
C LEU A 272 22.57 -0.16 -6.67
N THR A 273 21.24 -0.14 -6.59
CA THR A 273 20.53 -0.53 -5.35
C THR A 273 20.73 -2.00 -4.95
N GLN A 274 21.53 -2.76 -5.70
CA GLN A 274 22.07 -4.08 -5.30
C GLN A 274 23.37 -4.00 -4.46
N SER A 275 24.03 -2.85 -4.31
CA SER A 275 25.23 -2.73 -3.45
C SER A 275 25.42 -1.35 -2.80
N GLY A 276 25.09 -1.26 -1.50
CA GLY A 276 25.72 -0.28 -0.60
C GLY A 276 24.75 0.45 0.32
N LYS A 277 24.60 -0.04 1.56
CA LYS A 277 23.88 0.62 2.66
C LYS A 277 24.35 2.07 2.93
N GLU A 278 25.60 2.39 2.62
CA GLU A 278 26.16 3.75 2.81
C GLU A 278 25.62 4.76 1.78
N ARG A 279 25.24 4.32 0.57
CA ARG A 279 24.77 5.22 -0.50
C ARG A 279 23.30 5.60 -0.37
N SER A 280 22.47 4.70 0.17
CA SER A 280 21.06 4.99 0.46
C SER A 280 20.90 6.04 1.56
N ALA A 281 21.81 6.07 2.55
CA ALA A 281 21.77 7.06 3.63
C ALA A 281 21.94 8.50 3.12
N TRP A 282 22.90 8.73 2.21
CA TRP A 282 23.15 10.04 1.61
C TRP A 282 21.99 10.48 0.69
N VAL A 283 21.52 9.59 -0.20
CA VAL A 283 20.37 9.86 -1.07
C VAL A 283 19.14 10.23 -0.24
N ASN A 284 18.86 9.46 0.82
CA ASN A 284 17.73 9.73 1.70
C ASN A 284 17.90 11.03 2.50
N SER A 285 19.12 11.44 2.85
CA SER A 285 19.34 12.78 3.45
C SER A 285 18.99 13.88 2.45
N PHE A 286 19.54 13.79 1.23
CA PHE A 286 19.29 14.77 0.19
C PHE A 286 17.79 14.91 -0.13
N LEU A 287 17.08 13.79 -0.32
CA LEU A 287 15.65 13.80 -0.61
C LEU A 287 14.82 14.46 0.50
N ARG A 288 15.18 14.21 1.78
CA ARG A 288 14.54 14.86 2.92
C ARG A 288 14.81 16.36 2.96
N ASP A 289 16.05 16.77 2.75
CA ASP A 289 16.51 18.15 2.97
C ASP A 289 16.13 19.10 1.83
N PHE A 290 16.03 18.62 0.58
CA PHE A 290 15.86 19.50 -0.59
C PHE A 290 14.43 19.58 -1.14
N HIS A 291 13.60 18.55 -0.98
CA HIS A 291 12.32 18.44 -1.69
C HIS A 291 11.21 17.76 -0.89
N SER A 292 11.14 18.03 0.41
CA SER A 292 10.06 17.55 1.26
C SER A 292 9.29 18.69 1.93
N ARG A 293 7.97 18.54 2.02
CA ARG A 293 7.12 19.34 2.90
C ARG A 293 6.43 18.40 3.89
N PRO A 294 6.41 18.71 5.20
CA PRO A 294 5.60 17.97 6.15
C PRO A 294 4.13 17.93 5.69
N VAL A 295 3.52 16.76 5.76
CA VAL A 295 2.08 16.63 5.51
C VAL A 295 1.35 16.89 6.81
N GLU A 296 0.43 17.85 6.76
CA GLU A 296 -0.53 18.05 7.83
C GLU A 296 -1.77 17.19 7.56
N PHE A 297 -2.32 16.64 8.65
CA PHE A 297 -3.50 15.80 8.62
C PHE A 297 -4.59 16.44 9.49
N PRO A 298 -5.14 17.60 9.07
CA PRO A 298 -6.17 18.29 9.83
C PRO A 298 -7.39 17.39 10.00
N GLY A 299 -7.89 17.29 11.24
CA GLY A 299 -9.05 16.47 11.57
C GLY A 299 -8.78 14.96 11.63
N THR A 300 -7.57 14.49 11.32
CA THR A 300 -7.22 13.09 11.54
C THR A 300 -7.01 12.81 13.02
N GLU A 301 -7.77 11.85 13.55
CA GLU A 301 -7.53 11.25 14.85
C GLU A 301 -6.30 10.32 14.74
N PHE A 302 -5.23 10.65 15.45
CA PHE A 302 -4.05 9.79 15.56
C PHE A 302 -4.22 8.80 16.70
N VAL A 303 -3.73 7.58 16.50
CA VAL A 303 -3.73 6.55 17.53
C VAL A 303 -2.47 6.69 18.38
N ASP A 304 -2.66 6.90 19.69
CA ASP A 304 -1.56 7.10 20.64
C ASP A 304 -0.74 5.82 20.84
N ASN A 305 -1.41 4.69 21.10
CA ASN A 305 -0.78 3.39 21.28
C ASN A 305 -1.31 2.37 20.26
N PRO A 306 -0.70 2.27 19.07
CA PRO A 306 -1.18 1.39 17.99
C PRO A 306 -1.03 -0.10 18.32
N TYR A 307 -0.30 -0.46 19.37
CA TYR A 307 -0.05 -1.85 19.78
C TYR A 307 -1.05 -2.37 20.82
N GLU A 308 -1.84 -1.49 21.44
CA GLU A 308 -2.91 -1.84 22.38
C GLU A 308 -4.21 -2.08 21.62
N THR A 309 -4.25 -3.20 20.90
CA THR A 309 -5.33 -3.54 19.95
C THR A 309 -6.71 -3.64 20.61
N GLU A 310 -6.77 -3.89 21.90
CA GLU A 310 -8.01 -3.93 22.69
C GLU A 310 -8.72 -2.57 22.77
N SER A 311 -7.96 -1.47 22.63
CA SER A 311 -8.51 -0.10 22.61
C SER A 311 -9.02 0.32 21.23
N LEU A 312 -8.74 -0.48 20.19
CA LEU A 312 -9.09 -0.17 18.82
C LEU A 312 -10.47 -0.71 18.48
N LYS A 313 -11.27 0.11 17.79
CA LYS A 313 -12.56 -0.28 17.24
C LYS A 313 -12.40 -1.35 16.17
N ARG A 314 -13.17 -2.43 16.30
CA ARG A 314 -13.32 -3.51 15.33
C ARG A 314 -14.46 -3.18 14.38
N LEU A 315 -14.63 -4.00 13.34
CA LEU A 315 -15.68 -3.78 12.35
C LEU A 315 -17.08 -3.70 12.99
N LYS A 316 -17.40 -4.58 13.95
CA LYS A 316 -18.67 -4.54 14.69
C LYS A 316 -18.95 -3.25 15.46
N ASP A 317 -17.91 -2.48 15.76
CA ASP A 317 -18.02 -1.25 16.53
C ASP A 317 -18.24 -0.02 15.62
N VAL A 318 -18.17 -0.19 14.30
CA VAL A 318 -18.17 0.90 13.31
C VAL A 318 -19.04 0.67 12.08
N ALA A 319 -19.58 -0.54 11.91
CA ALA A 319 -20.48 -0.92 10.82
C ALA A 319 -21.96 -0.73 11.17
#